data_AF-A0A0B1SAC5-F1
#
_entry.id   AF-A0A0B1SAC5-F1
#
_cell.length_a   1.000
_cell.length_b   1.000
_cell.length_c   1.000
_cell.angle_alpha   90.00
_cell.angle_beta   90.00
_cell.angle_gamma   90.00
#
_symmetry.space_group_name_H-M   'P 1'
#
loop_
_entity.id
_entity.type
_entity.pdbx_description
1 polymer ?
#
loop_
_entity_poly.entity_id
_entity_poly.type
_entity_poly.pdbx_seq_one_letter_code
_entity_poly.pdbx_strand_id
1 'polypeptide(L)'
;MATLYPGHVPLSLGSRILLGVGSAAMAITNPWRGDMIATMGEATATESVLERIRQRMASDVLGARLLSEQPRITNATVDREYLKSLPDNTFGKEYSKFLDSLKTSPDARAPVRFIQNK
;
A
#
# COMPACT_ATOMS: atom_id res chain seq x y z
N MET A 1 -13.49 5.88 20.04
CA MET A 1 -13.42 5.68 18.59
C MET A 1 -13.27 4.19 18.33
N ALA A 2 -14.11 3.60 17.47
CA ALA A 2 -14.09 2.16 17.21
C ALA A 2 -13.01 1.78 16.18
N THR A 3 -12.43 0.59 16.32
CA THR A 3 -11.47 0.02 15.36
C THR A 3 -12.22 -0.50 14.12
N LEU A 4 -11.84 -0.05 12.92
CA LEU A 4 -12.54 -0.41 11.67
C LEU A 4 -11.99 -1.70 11.02
N TYR A 5 -10.70 -1.96 11.20
CA TYR A 5 -9.98 -3.13 10.68
C TYR A 5 -8.76 -3.44 11.56
N PRO A 6 -8.19 -4.67 11.49
CA PRO A 6 -7.01 -5.03 12.27
C PRO A 6 -5.84 -4.05 12.04
N GLY A 7 -5.31 -3.47 13.12
CA GLY A 7 -4.22 -2.49 13.05
C GLY A 7 -4.65 -1.04 12.81
N HIS A 8 -5.95 -0.75 12.66
CA HIS A 8 -6.48 0.61 12.55
C HIS A 8 -6.17 1.45 13.80
N VAL A 9 -5.65 2.65 13.55
CA VAL A 9 -5.38 3.69 14.55
C VAL A 9 -6.32 4.87 14.25
N PRO A 10 -7.33 5.10 15.09
CA PRO A 10 -8.25 6.20 14.89
C PRO A 10 -7.54 7.55 15.13
N LEU A 11 -7.79 8.52 14.26
CA LEU A 11 -7.15 9.83 14.31
C LEU A 11 -8.18 10.95 14.43
N SER A 12 -7.87 11.94 15.26
CA SER A 12 -8.55 13.24 15.20
C SER A 12 -8.11 14.00 13.94
N LEU A 13 -8.92 14.97 13.48
CA LEU A 13 -8.57 15.80 12.31
C LEU A 13 -7.22 16.51 12.50
N GLY A 14 -6.97 17.07 13.68
CA GLY A 14 -5.70 17.74 13.99
C GLY A 14 -4.51 16.77 13.96
N SER A 15 -4.65 15.60 14.60
CA SER A 15 -3.61 14.55 14.58
C SER A 15 -3.32 14.06 13.17
N ARG A 16 -4.36 13.93 12.33
CA ARG A 16 -4.25 13.52 10.93
C ARG A 16 -3.51 14.56 10.09
N ILE A 17 -3.82 15.85 10.24
CA ILE A 17 -3.10 16.93 9.56
C ILE A 17 -1.63 16.94 9.98
N LEU A 18 -1.37 16.87 11.29
CA LEU A 18 0.00 16.86 11.82
C LEU A 18 0.80 15.65 11.32
N LEU A 19 0.19 14.45 11.31
CA LEU A 19 0.79 13.26 10.74
C LEU A 19 1.07 13.42 9.25
N GLY A 20 0.13 13.96 8.46
CA GLY A 20 0.32 14.19 7.04
C GLY A 20 1.50 15.12 6.74
N VAL A 21 1.57 16.26 7.42
CA VAL A 21 2.67 17.23 7.25
C VAL A 21 4.00 16.65 7.73
N GLY A 22 4.04 16.06 8.92
CA GLY A 22 5.27 15.51 9.50
C GLY A 22 5.84 14.34 8.70
N SER A 23 4.98 13.42 8.25
CA SER A 23 5.39 12.30 7.41
C SER A 23 5.80 12.74 6.00
N ALA A 24 5.16 13.77 5.42
CA ALA A 24 5.60 14.37 4.17
C ALA A 24 7.02 14.97 4.28
N ALA A 25 7.27 15.77 5.31
CA ALA A 25 8.59 16.36 5.56
C ALA A 25 9.65 15.28 5.75
N MET A 26 9.33 14.22 6.50
CA MET A 26 10.26 13.11 6.71
C MET A 26 10.51 12.30 5.43
N ALA A 27 9.49 12.06 4.61
CA ALA A 27 9.63 11.36 3.33
C ALA A 27 10.50 12.13 2.33
N ILE A 28 10.41 13.47 2.33
CA ILE A 28 11.26 14.33 1.47
C ILE A 28 12.71 14.33 1.97
N THR A 29 12.93 14.44 3.28
CA THR A 29 14.28 14.52 3.86
C THR A 29 15.00 13.18 3.93
N ASN A 30 14.27 12.08 4.09
CA ASN A 30 14.80 10.72 4.09
C ASN A 30 13.91 9.78 3.26
N PRO A 31 14.14 9.69 1.94
CA PRO A 31 13.30 8.90 1.04
C PRO A 31 13.38 7.39 1.27
N TRP A 32 14.38 6.89 2.01
CA TRP A 32 14.47 5.47 2.39
C TRP A 32 13.42 5.06 3.42
N ARG A 33 12.77 6.04 4.08
CA ARG A 33 11.64 5.80 4.99
C ARG A 33 10.32 5.63 4.23
N GLY A 34 10.17 4.46 3.59
CA GLY A 34 8.93 4.10 2.89
C GLY A 34 7.70 4.09 3.79
N ASP A 35 7.87 3.87 5.10
CA ASP A 35 6.81 3.99 6.11
C ASP A 35 6.23 5.41 6.21
N MET A 36 7.06 6.43 6.02
CA MET A 36 6.62 7.84 6.02
C MET A 36 5.87 8.19 4.76
N ILE A 37 6.24 7.63 3.60
CA ILE A 37 5.48 7.79 2.36
C ILE A 37 4.09 7.17 2.51
N ALA A 38 4.00 5.95 3.05
CA ALA A 38 2.72 5.28 3.31
C ALA A 38 1.85 6.09 4.30
N THR A 39 2.44 6.52 5.42
CA THR A 39 1.75 7.34 6.43
C THR A 39 1.23 8.64 5.85
N MET A 40 2.04 9.33 5.03
CA MET A 40 1.66 10.56 4.36
C MET A 40 0.49 10.34 3.41
N GLY A 41 0.55 9.28 2.60
CA GLY A 41 -0.54 8.89 1.71
C GLY A 41 -1.85 8.63 2.46
N GLU A 42 -1.81 7.85 3.54
CA GLU A 42 -3.00 7.55 4.33
C GLU A 42 -3.57 8.79 5.05
N ALA A 43 -2.70 9.62 5.62
CA ALA A 43 -3.12 10.83 6.32
C ALA A 43 -3.74 11.87 5.37
N THR A 44 -3.26 11.97 4.14
CA THR A 44 -3.75 12.94 3.15
C THR A 44 -4.88 12.41 2.26
N ALA A 45 -5.11 11.10 2.24
CA ALA A 45 -6.18 10.47 1.45
C ALA A 45 -7.58 10.79 1.98
N THR A 46 -8.19 11.87 1.48
CA THR A 46 -9.54 12.26 1.88
C THR A 46 -10.58 11.16 1.57
N GLU A 47 -11.56 11.00 2.46
CA GLU A 47 -12.60 9.95 2.33
C GLU A 47 -13.40 10.09 1.02
N SER A 48 -13.67 11.31 0.58
CA SER A 48 -14.38 11.57 -0.66
C SER A 48 -13.62 11.08 -1.90
N VAL A 49 -12.29 11.20 -1.91
CA VAL A 49 -11.44 10.71 -3.00
C VAL A 49 -11.39 9.18 -2.99
N LEU A 50 -11.21 8.57 -1.82
CA LEU A 50 -11.19 7.11 -1.67
C LEU A 50 -12.51 6.48 -2.12
N GLU A 51 -13.64 7.06 -1.71
CA GLU A 51 -14.95 6.56 -2.09
C GLU A 51 -15.20 6.71 -3.60
N ARG A 52 -14.76 7.80 -4.23
CA ARG A 52 -14.83 7.95 -5.69
C ARG A 52 -14.01 6.88 -6.42
N ILE A 53 -12.80 6.59 -5.94
CA ILE A 53 -11.97 5.52 -6.51
C ILE A 53 -12.67 4.16 -6.34
N ARG A 54 -13.19 3.88 -5.15
CA ARG A 54 -13.91 2.64 -4.84
C ARG A 54 -15.13 2.46 -5.74
N GLN A 55 -15.95 3.51 -5.92
CA GLN A 55 -17.12 3.49 -6.80
C GLN A 55 -16.74 3.23 -8.25
N ARG A 56 -15.67 3.89 -8.74
CA ARG A 56 -15.17 3.65 -10.09
C ARG A 56 -14.71 2.20 -10.28
N MET A 57 -13.99 1.64 -9.31
CA MET A 57 -13.61 0.23 -9.34
C MET A 57 -14.83 -0.69 -9.30
N ALA A 58 -15.82 -0.41 -8.45
CA ALA A 58 -17.03 -1.21 -8.34
C ALA A 58 -17.91 -1.20 -9.60
N SER A 59 -17.81 -0.15 -10.44
CA SER A 59 -18.51 -0.07 -11.72
C SER A 59 -17.87 -0.90 -12.84
N ASP A 60 -16.67 -1.43 -12.62
CA ASP A 60 -15.95 -2.29 -13.56
C ASP A 60 -15.94 -3.75 -13.04
N VAL A 61 -16.07 -4.73 -13.93
CA VAL A 61 -16.15 -6.16 -13.53
C VAL A 61 -14.86 -6.62 -12.85
N LEU A 62 -13.69 -6.23 -13.37
CA LEU A 62 -12.41 -6.59 -12.77
C LEU A 62 -12.18 -5.79 -11.49
N GLY A 63 -12.53 -4.50 -11.47
CA GLY A 63 -12.44 -3.66 -10.28
C GLY A 63 -13.31 -4.18 -9.13
N ALA A 64 -14.55 -4.57 -9.40
CA ALA A 64 -15.45 -5.17 -8.42
C ALA A 64 -14.89 -6.49 -7.87
N ARG A 65 -14.30 -7.32 -8.74
CA ARG A 65 -13.61 -8.55 -8.33
C ARG A 65 -12.43 -8.26 -7.40
N LEU A 66 -11.59 -7.28 -7.73
CA LEU A 66 -10.45 -6.87 -6.91
C LEU A 66 -10.89 -6.35 -5.52
N LEU A 67 -11.99 -5.58 -5.46
CA LEU A 67 -12.54 -5.10 -4.19
C LEU A 67 -13.06 -6.24 -3.30
N SER A 68 -13.59 -7.30 -3.93
CA SER A 68 -14.12 -8.48 -3.24
C SER A 68 -13.01 -9.44 -2.78
N GLU A 69 -12.12 -9.84 -3.70
CA GLU A 69 -11.08 -10.84 -3.44
C GLU A 69 -9.90 -10.26 -2.64
N GLN A 70 -9.66 -8.95 -2.74
CA GLN A 70 -8.55 -8.24 -2.11
C GLN A 70 -7.20 -8.98 -2.22
N PRO A 71 -6.81 -9.45 -3.44
CA PRO A 71 -5.65 -10.29 -3.60
C PRO A 71 -4.37 -9.52 -3.20
N ARG A 72 -3.50 -10.18 -2.45
CA ARG A 72 -2.26 -9.58 -1.94
C ARG A 72 -1.05 -10.35 -2.44
N ILE A 73 -0.09 -9.63 -3.00
CA ILE A 73 1.22 -10.18 -3.38
C ILE A 73 2.09 -10.17 -2.12
N THR A 74 2.49 -11.36 -1.67
CA THR A 74 3.30 -11.66 -0.48
C THR A 74 4.33 -12.74 -0.83
N ASN A 75 5.31 -13.01 0.04
CA ASN A 75 6.19 -14.17 -0.17
C ASN A 75 5.44 -15.50 -0.08
N ALA A 76 4.24 -15.54 0.53
CA ALA A 76 3.40 -16.74 0.58
C ALA A 76 2.63 -17.00 -0.72
N THR A 77 2.33 -15.95 -1.49
CA THR A 77 1.57 -16.06 -2.74
C THR A 77 2.45 -16.12 -3.99
N VAL A 78 3.75 -15.82 -3.86
CA VAL A 78 4.70 -15.77 -4.99
C VAL A 78 5.99 -16.48 -4.62
N ASP A 79 6.36 -17.50 -5.40
CA ASP A 79 7.66 -18.18 -5.27
C ASP A 79 8.76 -17.38 -5.98
N ARG A 80 9.60 -16.71 -5.17
CA ARG A 80 10.70 -15.88 -5.68
C ARG A 80 11.79 -16.68 -6.37
N GLU A 81 12.09 -17.90 -5.92
CA GLU A 81 13.13 -18.72 -6.52
C GLU A 81 12.68 -19.22 -7.89
N TYR A 82 11.40 -19.58 -8.02
CA TYR A 82 10.79 -19.84 -9.32
C TYR A 82 10.87 -18.61 -10.23
N LEU A 83 10.49 -17.41 -9.76
CA LEU A 83 10.57 -16.19 -10.57
C LEU A 83 11.99 -15.88 -11.06
N LYS A 84 13.02 -16.13 -10.22
CA LYS A 84 14.44 -15.98 -10.61
C LYS A 84 14.85 -16.98 -11.68
N SER A 85 14.26 -18.17 -11.73
CA SER A 85 14.57 -19.19 -12.72
C SER A 85 14.03 -18.87 -14.12
N LEU A 86 13.07 -17.95 -14.23
CA LEU A 86 12.46 -17.61 -15.50
C LEU A 86 13.44 -16.95 -16.50
N PRO A 87 13.17 -17.05 -17.81
CA PRO A 87 13.93 -16.35 -18.84
C PRO A 87 13.91 -14.83 -18.65
N ASP A 88 14.98 -14.17 -19.10
CA ASP A 88 15.07 -12.71 -19.13
C ASP A 88 13.93 -12.10 -19.96
N ASN A 89 13.54 -10.87 -19.60
CA ASN A 89 12.42 -10.12 -20.21
C ASN A 89 11.02 -10.68 -19.92
N THR A 90 10.88 -11.71 -19.08
CA THR A 90 9.58 -12.07 -18.50
C THR A 90 9.26 -11.14 -17.32
N PHE A 91 7.97 -10.84 -17.11
CA PHE A 91 7.55 -10.01 -15.97
C PHE A 91 8.05 -10.58 -14.63
N GLY A 92 7.97 -11.89 -14.44
CA GLY A 92 8.42 -12.55 -13.21
C GLY A 92 9.92 -12.39 -12.95
N LYS A 93 10.76 -12.62 -13.97
CA LYS A 93 12.21 -12.44 -13.87
C LYS A 93 12.58 -11.00 -13.55
N GLU A 94 11.99 -10.04 -14.26
CA GLU A 94 12.26 -8.62 -14.06
C GLU A 94 11.72 -8.12 -12.71
N TYR A 95 10.57 -8.61 -12.26
CA TYR A 95 10.04 -8.34 -10.93
C TYR A 95 11.00 -8.84 -9.83
N SER A 96 11.55 -10.05 -9.96
CA SER A 96 12.55 -10.54 -9.00
C SER A 96 13.82 -9.69 -9.00
N LYS A 97 14.36 -9.33 -10.18
CA LYS A 97 15.53 -8.45 -10.29
C LYS A 97 15.28 -7.09 -9.64
N PHE A 98 14.09 -6.53 -9.83
CA PHE A 98 13.67 -5.28 -9.20
C PHE A 98 13.69 -5.39 -7.67
N LEU A 99 13.08 -6.44 -7.10
CA LEU A 99 13.07 -6.66 -5.65
C LEU A 99 14.48 -6.84 -5.07
N ASP A 100 15.32 -7.62 -5.76
CA ASP A 100 16.69 -7.89 -5.32
C ASP A 100 17.56 -6.63 -5.37
N SER A 101 17.42 -5.80 -6.42
CA SER A 101 18.16 -4.53 -6.55
C SER A 101 17.80 -3.51 -5.47
N LEU A 102 16.53 -3.47 -5.05
CA LEU A 102 16.05 -2.63 -3.95
C LEU A 102 16.24 -3.27 -2.57
N LYS A 103 16.79 -4.49 -2.50
CA LYS A 103 16.93 -5.28 -1.27
C LYS A 103 15.62 -5.36 -0.48
N THR A 104 14.52 -5.55 -1.19
CA THR A 104 13.17 -5.57 -0.62
C THR A 104 12.47 -6.91 -0.88
N SER A 105 11.26 -7.05 -0.37
CA SER A 105 10.41 -8.22 -0.62
C SER A 105 8.96 -7.79 -0.76
N PRO A 106 8.08 -8.64 -1.31
CA PRO A 106 6.65 -8.36 -1.38
C PRO A 106 6.03 -8.02 -0.02
N ASP A 107 6.53 -8.63 1.06
CA ASP A 107 6.05 -8.41 2.43
C ASP A 107 6.55 -7.11 3.07
N ALA A 108 7.50 -6.41 2.46
CA ALA A 108 8.00 -5.13 2.99
C ALA A 108 6.95 -4.00 2.96
N ARG A 109 5.81 -4.22 2.30
CA ARG A 109 4.69 -3.27 2.27
C ARG A 109 4.08 -3.11 3.67
N ALA A 110 4.19 -1.90 4.21
CA ALA A 110 3.57 -1.52 5.48
C ALA A 110 2.05 -1.78 5.47
N PRO A 111 1.47 -2.26 6.59
CA PRO A 111 0.03 -2.38 6.73
C PRO A 111 -0.61 -0.99 6.77
N VAL A 112 -1.85 -0.91 6.27
CA VAL A 112 -2.67 0.31 6.37
C VAL A 112 -3.13 0.50 7.81
N ARG A 113 -3.12 1.74 8.32
CA ARG A 113 -3.41 2.04 9.74
C ARG A 113 -4.30 3.26 9.96
N PHE A 114 -4.28 4.26 9.09
CA PHE A 114 -4.79 5.60 9.39
C PHE A 114 -6.02 6.01 8.57
N ILE A 115 -6.50 5.13 7.67
CA ILE A 115 -7.74 5.35 6.92
C ILE A 115 -8.95 5.20 7.85
N GLN A 116 -9.84 6.21 7.85
CA GLN A 116 -10.97 6.31 8.78
C GLN A 116 -12.27 5.72 8.21
N ASN A 117 -12.16 4.89 7.18
CA ASN A 117 -13.25 4.16 6.53
C ASN A 117 -12.82 2.71 6.25
N LYS A 118 -13.80 1.84 6.00
CA LYS A 118 -13.60 0.43 5.68
C LYS A 118 -13.68 0.17 4.18
#